data_AF-A0ABD5WLY4-F1
#
_entry.id   AF-A0ABD5WLY4-F1
#
_cell.length_a   1.000
_cell.length_b   1.000
_cell.length_c   1.000
_cell.angle_alpha   90.00
_cell.angle_beta   90.00
_cell.angle_gamma   90.00
#
_symmetry.space_group_name_H-M   'P 1'
#
loop_
_entity.id
_entity.type
_entity.pdbx_description
1 polymer ?
#
loop_
_entity_poly.entity_id
_entity_poly.type
_entity_poly.pdbx_seq_one_letter_code
_entity_poly.pdbx_strand_id
1 'polypeptide(L)'
;MTDDGTHPDAERAGWFEGVSPDDAEAGAAAIRDGRADAPDDWPRRAVEAEFADDEDDYYARLHDAAVRAARESAAERERADDQQLVHAVRAMDDAASEANELAERVAEWAGSRYPDAGTGVGYARELAAREPESPVEERLVSLARRTADLADESDALRAFIERETPEVAPNLAALAGPTLAARLISLAGGLEPLAKKPSGTVQVLGAEDSLFAHLRGRAPSPKHGVIFTHEFVRGTRPEKRGSAARALAGKLTIAARVDYYSGERRPELDDELERRMAQIRGENADEQAGGEA
;
A
#
# COMPACT_ATOMS: atom_id res chain seq x y z
N MET A 1 -47.04 -39.63 -2.27
CA MET A 1 -46.75 -39.03 -3.58
C MET A 1 -45.44 -38.30 -3.40
N THR A 2 -44.38 -39.04 -3.63
CA THR A 2 -42.97 -38.63 -3.57
C THR A 2 -42.75 -37.65 -4.72
N ASP A 3 -42.51 -36.39 -4.38
CA ASP A 3 -42.04 -35.41 -5.34
C ASP A 3 -40.53 -35.63 -5.50
N ASP A 4 -40.18 -36.03 -6.71
CA ASP A 4 -38.88 -36.52 -7.14
C ASP A 4 -37.96 -35.31 -7.31
N GLY A 5 -37.07 -35.12 -6.34
CA GLY A 5 -36.00 -34.14 -6.41
C GLY A 5 -35.00 -34.56 -7.47
N THR A 6 -35.28 -34.26 -8.73
CA THR A 6 -34.28 -34.29 -9.80
C THR A 6 -33.35 -33.09 -9.62
N HIS A 7 -32.41 -33.21 -8.68
CA HIS A 7 -31.14 -32.50 -8.80
C HIS A 7 -30.40 -33.16 -9.98
N PRO A 8 -30.02 -32.41 -11.04
CA PRO A 8 -29.16 -32.99 -12.07
C PRO A 8 -27.84 -33.38 -11.40
N ASP A 9 -27.38 -34.59 -11.68
CA ASP A 9 -26.09 -35.15 -11.30
C ASP A 9 -24.97 -34.11 -11.51
N ALA A 10 -24.53 -33.49 -10.42
CA ALA A 10 -23.24 -32.85 -10.35
C ALA A 10 -22.25 -33.84 -9.72
N GLU A 11 -22.11 -35.01 -10.35
CA GLU A 11 -20.87 -35.78 -10.23
C GLU A 11 -19.77 -34.87 -10.79
N ARG A 12 -19.15 -34.09 -9.91
CA ARG A 12 -18.03 -33.20 -10.25
C ARG A 12 -16.94 -34.04 -10.89
N ALA A 13 -16.80 -34.04 -12.21
CA ALA A 13 -15.65 -34.68 -12.81
C ALA A 13 -14.43 -33.75 -12.68
N GLY A 14 -13.28 -34.29 -13.07
CA GLY A 14 -11.98 -33.91 -12.51
C GLY A 14 -11.62 -32.43 -12.65
N TRP A 15 -10.50 -32.04 -12.02
CA TRP A 15 -10.02 -30.66 -12.01
C TRP A 15 -9.84 -30.05 -13.42
N PHE A 16 -9.65 -30.88 -14.45
CA PHE A 16 -9.51 -30.51 -15.86
C PHE A 16 -10.63 -31.05 -16.76
N GLU A 17 -11.77 -31.44 -16.19
CA GLU A 17 -12.92 -31.86 -17.01
C GLU A 17 -13.37 -30.73 -17.93
N GLY A 18 -13.56 -31.04 -19.22
CA GLY A 18 -13.96 -30.07 -20.24
C GLY A 18 -12.87 -29.09 -20.64
N VAL A 19 -11.66 -29.22 -20.09
CA VAL A 19 -10.47 -28.48 -20.55
C VAL A 19 -9.83 -29.23 -21.71
N SER A 20 -9.58 -28.54 -22.81
CA SER A 20 -8.85 -29.14 -23.92
C SER A 20 -7.38 -29.36 -23.53
N PRO A 21 -6.76 -30.51 -23.85
CA PRO A 21 -5.35 -30.78 -23.56
C PRO A 21 -4.38 -29.71 -24.12
N ASP A 22 -4.72 -29.09 -25.24
CA ASP A 22 -3.90 -28.07 -25.90
C ASP A 22 -4.24 -26.64 -25.45
N ASP A 23 -5.26 -26.46 -24.62
CA ASP A 23 -5.69 -25.17 -24.10
C ASP A 23 -5.01 -24.88 -22.75
N ALA A 24 -3.77 -24.40 -22.84
CA ALA A 24 -2.98 -24.03 -21.68
C ALA A 24 -3.61 -22.90 -20.85
N GLU A 25 -4.44 -22.05 -21.46
CA GLU A 25 -5.14 -20.96 -20.76
C GLU A 25 -6.29 -21.51 -19.92
N ALA A 26 -7.12 -22.37 -20.51
CA ALA A 26 -8.18 -23.07 -19.77
C ALA A 26 -7.61 -23.97 -18.67
N GLY A 27 -6.47 -24.64 -18.89
CA GLY A 27 -5.77 -25.40 -17.85
C GLY A 27 -5.30 -24.52 -16.69
N ALA A 28 -4.74 -23.34 -16.96
CA ALA A 28 -4.36 -22.40 -15.91
C ALA A 28 -5.58 -21.81 -15.17
N ALA A 29 -6.67 -21.50 -15.89
CA ALA A 29 -7.92 -21.04 -15.29
C ALA A 29 -8.52 -22.11 -14.35
N ALA A 30 -8.52 -23.38 -14.77
CA ALA A 30 -8.93 -24.49 -13.94
C ALA A 30 -8.15 -24.56 -12.62
N ILE A 31 -6.83 -24.32 -12.65
CA ILE A 31 -5.99 -24.25 -11.42
C ILE A 31 -6.34 -23.06 -10.53
N ARG A 32 -6.69 -21.90 -11.09
CA ARG A 32 -6.98 -20.70 -10.28
C ARG A 32 -8.38 -20.75 -9.66
N ASP A 33 -9.36 -21.14 -10.44
CA ASP A 33 -10.78 -20.96 -10.11
C ASP A 33 -11.47 -22.28 -9.73
N GLY A 34 -10.88 -23.42 -10.11
CA GLY A 34 -11.38 -24.74 -9.81
C GLY A 34 -11.48 -24.99 -8.30
N ARG A 35 -12.52 -25.71 -7.90
CA ARG A 35 -12.75 -26.10 -6.50
C ARG A 35 -13.36 -27.50 -6.41
N ALA A 36 -12.87 -28.28 -5.46
CA ALA A 36 -13.43 -29.58 -5.10
C ALA A 36 -13.79 -29.59 -3.60
N ASP A 37 -14.95 -30.13 -3.27
CA ASP A 37 -15.41 -30.21 -1.87
C ASP A 37 -14.72 -31.35 -1.10
N ALA A 38 -14.19 -32.35 -1.82
CA ALA A 38 -13.45 -33.46 -1.28
C ALA A 38 -12.27 -33.83 -2.20
N PRO A 39 -11.20 -34.42 -1.65
CA PRO A 39 -10.14 -35.02 -2.47
C PRO A 39 -10.69 -36.18 -3.31
N ASP A 40 -10.19 -36.35 -4.53
CA ASP A 40 -10.55 -37.44 -5.42
C ASP A 40 -9.32 -37.93 -6.21
N ASP A 41 -9.50 -39.00 -6.97
CA ASP A 41 -8.49 -39.55 -7.89
C ASP A 41 -8.44 -38.72 -9.18
N TRP A 42 -7.85 -37.54 -9.07
CA TRP A 42 -7.73 -36.58 -10.15
C TRP A 42 -6.93 -37.09 -11.36
N PRO A 43 -5.82 -37.84 -11.21
CA PRO A 43 -5.12 -38.41 -12.36
C PRO A 43 -6.01 -39.35 -13.15
N ARG A 44 -6.68 -40.31 -12.49
CA ARG A 44 -7.58 -41.26 -13.17
C ARG A 44 -8.71 -40.53 -13.88
N ARG A 45 -9.34 -39.55 -13.23
CA ARG A 45 -10.42 -38.75 -13.83
C ARG A 45 -9.96 -37.92 -15.02
N ALA A 46 -8.74 -37.38 -14.98
CA ALA A 46 -8.17 -36.63 -16.10
C ALA A 46 -7.89 -37.52 -17.32
N VAL A 47 -7.43 -38.76 -17.10
CA VAL A 47 -7.25 -39.75 -18.18
C VAL A 47 -8.61 -40.21 -18.73
N GLU A 48 -9.59 -40.47 -17.86
CA GLU A 48 -10.97 -40.82 -18.27
C GLU A 48 -11.66 -39.70 -19.07
N ALA A 49 -11.31 -38.44 -18.79
CA ALA A 49 -11.79 -37.27 -19.50
C ALA A 49 -10.97 -36.91 -20.76
N GLU A 50 -10.02 -37.74 -21.16
CA GLU A 50 -9.13 -37.53 -22.32
C GLU A 50 -8.30 -36.22 -22.22
N PHE A 51 -8.07 -35.71 -21.00
CA PHE A 51 -7.21 -34.55 -20.76
C PHE A 51 -5.72 -34.91 -20.82
N ALA A 52 -5.38 -36.12 -20.38
CA ALA A 52 -4.03 -36.66 -20.34
C ALA A 52 -4.00 -38.11 -20.85
N ASP A 53 -2.89 -38.51 -21.47
CA ASP A 53 -2.73 -39.85 -22.05
C ASP A 53 -2.55 -40.94 -20.97
N ASP A 54 -1.87 -40.60 -19.88
CA ASP A 54 -1.64 -41.44 -18.71
C ASP A 54 -1.39 -40.59 -17.44
N GLU A 55 -1.09 -41.25 -16.32
CA GLU A 55 -0.83 -40.57 -15.05
C GLU A 55 0.43 -39.69 -15.08
N ASP A 56 1.47 -40.09 -15.82
CA ASP A 56 2.71 -39.30 -15.93
C ASP A 56 2.48 -38.04 -16.78
N ASP A 57 1.76 -38.17 -17.90
CA ASP A 57 1.32 -37.05 -18.74
C ASP A 57 0.40 -36.10 -17.95
N TYR A 58 -0.50 -36.63 -17.12
CA TYR A 58 -1.33 -35.81 -16.24
C TYR A 58 -0.49 -34.93 -15.31
N TYR A 59 0.52 -35.50 -14.62
CA TYR A 59 1.35 -34.71 -13.72
C TYR A 59 2.22 -33.69 -14.45
N ALA A 60 2.68 -34.00 -15.66
CA ALA A 60 3.40 -33.04 -16.50
C ALA A 60 2.49 -31.86 -16.90
N ARG A 61 1.28 -32.14 -17.38
CA ARG A 61 0.28 -31.11 -17.73
C ARG A 61 -0.17 -30.29 -16.53
N LEU A 62 -0.41 -30.94 -15.39
CA LEU A 62 -0.75 -30.29 -14.13
C LEU A 62 0.37 -29.33 -13.71
N HIS A 63 1.64 -29.77 -13.79
CA HIS A 63 2.78 -28.93 -13.48
C HIS A 63 2.81 -27.68 -14.37
N ASP A 64 2.66 -27.85 -15.68
CA ASP A 64 2.72 -26.73 -16.62
C ASP A 64 1.56 -25.76 -16.43
N ALA A 65 0.34 -26.28 -16.24
CA ALA A 65 -0.84 -25.49 -15.90
C ALA A 65 -0.67 -24.72 -14.57
N ALA A 66 -0.12 -25.37 -13.54
CA ALA A 66 0.12 -24.75 -12.24
C ALA A 66 1.21 -23.67 -12.30
N VAL A 67 2.31 -23.91 -13.01
CA VAL A 67 3.37 -22.91 -13.22
C VAL A 67 2.83 -21.71 -13.99
N ARG A 68 2.02 -21.95 -15.01
CA ARG A 68 1.38 -20.89 -15.79
C ARG A 68 0.42 -20.07 -14.93
N ALA A 69 -0.51 -20.73 -14.24
CA ALA A 69 -1.45 -20.09 -13.32
C ALA A 69 -0.72 -19.24 -12.26
N ALA A 70 0.37 -19.77 -11.68
CA ALA A 70 1.17 -19.04 -10.71
C ALA A 70 1.82 -17.78 -11.32
N ARG A 71 2.37 -17.87 -12.53
CA ARG A 71 2.96 -16.72 -13.24
C ARG A 71 1.91 -15.67 -13.59
N GLU A 72 0.74 -16.09 -14.06
CA GLU A 72 -0.36 -15.18 -14.41
C GLU A 72 -0.90 -14.47 -13.17
N SER A 73 -1.20 -15.20 -12.09
CA SER A 73 -1.64 -14.60 -10.81
C SER A 73 -0.59 -13.65 -10.23
N ALA A 74 0.70 -13.97 -10.33
CA ALA A 74 1.77 -13.09 -9.88
C ALA A 74 1.81 -11.80 -10.73
N ALA A 75 1.68 -11.91 -12.05
CA ALA A 75 1.69 -10.75 -12.94
C ALA A 75 0.44 -9.87 -12.77
N GLU A 76 -0.72 -10.45 -12.52
CA GLU A 76 -1.95 -9.73 -12.18
C GLU A 76 -1.80 -8.98 -10.86
N ARG A 77 -1.27 -9.65 -9.82
CA ARG A 77 -1.03 -9.03 -8.52
C ARG A 77 -0.08 -7.83 -8.60
N GLU A 78 0.97 -7.92 -9.40
CA GLU A 78 1.97 -6.86 -9.60
C GLU A 78 1.36 -5.64 -10.33
N ARG A 79 0.40 -5.87 -11.23
CA ARG A 79 -0.28 -4.81 -11.98
C ARG A 79 -1.43 -4.18 -11.23
N ALA A 80 -1.84 -4.73 -10.09
CA ALA A 80 -2.92 -4.18 -9.29
C ALA A 80 -2.61 -2.74 -8.85
N ASP A 81 -3.64 -1.89 -8.84
CA ASP A 81 -3.48 -0.45 -8.59
C ASP A 81 -2.86 -0.16 -7.20
N ASP A 82 -3.14 -1.00 -6.20
CA ASP A 82 -2.51 -0.90 -4.89
C ASP A 82 -1.00 -1.12 -4.92
N GLN A 83 -0.48 -1.97 -5.82
CA GLN A 83 0.97 -2.13 -6.03
C GLN A 83 1.58 -0.93 -6.75
N GLN A 84 0.86 -0.33 -7.70
CA GLN A 84 1.33 0.89 -8.35
C GLN A 84 1.48 2.02 -7.33
N LEU A 85 0.57 2.13 -6.35
CA LEU A 85 0.74 3.03 -5.21
C LEU A 85 1.95 2.68 -4.34
N VAL A 86 2.21 1.40 -4.07
CA VAL A 86 3.40 0.97 -3.31
C VAL A 86 4.69 1.42 -4.01
N HIS A 87 4.79 1.19 -5.31
CA HIS A 87 5.94 1.61 -6.13
C HIS A 87 6.09 3.13 -6.15
N ALA A 88 4.99 3.88 -6.37
CA ALA A 88 5.01 5.33 -6.39
C ALA A 88 5.47 5.95 -5.06
N VAL A 89 5.01 5.41 -3.91
CA VAL A 89 5.44 5.90 -2.59
C VAL A 89 6.93 5.69 -2.37
N ARG A 90 7.46 4.52 -2.73
CA ARG A 90 8.89 4.21 -2.58
C ARG A 90 9.74 5.09 -3.50
N ALA A 91 9.35 5.20 -4.76
CA ALA A 91 10.04 6.07 -5.72
C ALA A 91 10.02 7.54 -5.29
N MET A 92 8.90 8.03 -4.75
CA MET A 92 8.79 9.39 -4.22
C MET A 92 9.77 9.62 -3.06
N ASP A 93 9.86 8.67 -2.13
CA ASP A 93 10.77 8.77 -0.98
C ASP A 93 12.24 8.73 -1.42
N ASP A 94 12.58 7.81 -2.32
CA ASP A 94 13.94 7.66 -2.85
C ASP A 94 14.37 8.92 -3.62
N ALA A 95 13.51 9.43 -4.51
CA ALA A 95 13.77 10.66 -5.27
C ALA A 95 13.95 11.87 -4.34
N ALA A 96 13.12 11.99 -3.30
CA ALA A 96 13.25 13.05 -2.31
C ALA A 96 14.54 12.95 -1.49
N SER A 97 14.94 11.74 -1.09
CA SER A 97 16.17 11.51 -0.33
C SER A 97 17.40 11.85 -1.16
N GLU A 98 17.49 11.31 -2.38
CA GLU A 98 18.57 11.57 -3.33
C GLU A 98 18.66 13.07 -3.68
N ALA A 99 17.52 13.73 -3.91
CA ALA A 99 17.51 15.18 -4.15
C ALA A 99 18.09 15.96 -2.97
N ASN A 100 17.78 15.59 -1.73
CA ASN A 100 18.32 16.27 -0.55
C ASN A 100 19.83 16.04 -0.40
N GLU A 101 20.31 14.81 -0.57
CA GLU A 101 21.74 14.49 -0.47
C GLU A 101 22.55 15.22 -1.55
N LEU A 102 22.06 15.23 -2.79
CA LEU A 102 22.70 15.97 -3.88
C LEU A 102 22.62 17.48 -3.66
N ALA A 103 21.53 18.00 -3.09
CA ALA A 103 21.42 19.42 -2.76
C ALA A 103 22.47 19.87 -1.74
N GLU A 104 22.81 19.02 -0.77
CA GLU A 104 23.93 19.29 0.15
C GLU A 104 25.26 19.38 -0.60
N ARG A 105 25.52 18.47 -1.54
CA ARG A 105 26.75 18.50 -2.36
C ARG A 105 26.79 19.72 -3.28
N VAL A 106 25.66 20.11 -3.85
CA VAL A 106 25.53 21.35 -4.63
C VAL A 106 25.85 22.57 -3.77
N ALA A 107 25.28 22.65 -2.56
CA ALA A 107 25.50 23.75 -1.65
C ALA A 107 26.98 23.86 -1.21
N GLU A 108 27.61 22.74 -0.84
CA GLU A 108 29.03 22.70 -0.49
C GLU A 108 29.93 23.16 -1.64
N TRP A 109 29.72 22.62 -2.86
CA TRP A 109 30.54 23.01 -4.01
C TRP A 109 30.30 24.47 -4.39
N ALA A 110 29.04 24.90 -4.41
CA ALA A 110 28.69 26.30 -4.66
C ALA A 110 29.31 27.25 -3.63
N GLY A 111 29.40 26.87 -2.35
CA GLY A 111 30.02 27.68 -1.31
C GLY A 111 31.53 27.94 -1.52
N SER A 112 32.22 27.08 -2.27
CA SER A 112 33.61 27.33 -2.68
C SER A 112 33.76 28.36 -3.82
N ARG A 113 32.64 28.73 -4.47
CA ARG A 113 32.61 29.55 -5.68
C ARG A 113 31.83 30.86 -5.51
N TYR A 114 30.73 30.82 -4.78
CA TYR A 114 29.82 31.94 -4.60
C TYR A 114 29.79 32.33 -3.12
N PRO A 115 30.07 33.61 -2.78
CA PRO A 115 30.02 34.09 -1.40
C PRO A 115 28.64 33.91 -0.74
N ASP A 116 27.58 34.01 -1.54
CA ASP A 116 26.18 33.96 -1.10
C ASP A 116 25.50 32.63 -1.48
N ALA A 117 26.23 31.51 -1.43
CA ALA A 117 25.67 30.20 -1.72
C ALA A 117 24.58 29.83 -0.70
N GLY A 118 23.39 29.48 -1.19
CA GLY A 118 22.30 28.96 -0.38
C GLY A 118 22.43 27.47 -0.07
N THR A 119 21.39 26.89 0.52
CA THR A 119 21.33 25.46 0.88
C THR A 119 20.02 24.82 0.43
N GLY A 120 20.02 23.48 0.35
CA GLY A 120 18.84 22.69 0.05
C GLY A 120 18.37 22.77 -1.40
N VAL A 121 17.28 22.06 -1.67
CA VAL A 121 16.72 21.88 -3.04
C VAL A 121 16.32 23.20 -3.69
N GLY A 122 15.81 24.16 -2.91
CA GLY A 122 15.45 25.49 -3.43
C GLY A 122 16.63 26.21 -4.08
N TYR A 123 17.79 26.20 -3.41
CA TYR A 123 19.01 26.77 -3.97
C TYR A 123 19.53 25.98 -5.17
N ALA A 124 19.41 24.64 -5.16
CA ALA A 124 19.75 23.82 -6.32
C ALA A 124 18.88 24.18 -7.55
N ARG A 125 17.57 24.41 -7.37
CA ARG A 125 16.67 24.88 -8.44
C ARG A 125 17.08 26.26 -8.98
N GLU A 126 17.45 27.20 -8.11
CA GLU A 126 17.97 28.51 -8.53
C GLU A 126 19.26 28.40 -9.35
N LEU A 127 20.19 27.55 -8.91
CA LEU A 127 21.47 27.34 -9.58
C LEU A 127 21.31 26.60 -10.91
N ALA A 128 20.36 25.66 -11.01
CA ALA A 128 20.03 24.92 -12.22
C ALA A 128 19.61 25.84 -13.38
N ALA A 129 18.99 26.98 -13.06
CA ALA A 129 18.53 27.99 -14.02
C ALA A 129 19.64 28.95 -14.49
N ARG A 130 20.82 28.94 -13.88
CA ARG A 130 21.92 29.83 -14.26
C ARG A 130 22.60 29.37 -15.55
N GLU A 131 23.10 30.33 -16.32
CA GLU A 131 24.00 30.07 -17.44
C GLU A 131 25.43 29.95 -16.91
N PRO A 132 26.13 28.82 -17.15
CA PRO A 132 27.48 28.63 -16.65
C PRO A 132 28.49 29.44 -17.46
N GLU A 133 29.42 30.13 -16.79
CA GLU A 133 30.44 30.96 -17.44
C GLU A 133 31.81 30.27 -17.52
N SER A 134 31.95 29.09 -16.90
CA SER A 134 33.20 28.31 -16.90
C SER A 134 32.95 26.80 -16.96
N PRO A 135 33.93 25.99 -17.40
CA PRO A 135 33.78 24.51 -17.42
C PRO A 135 33.49 23.89 -16.06
N VAL A 136 33.94 24.52 -14.98
CA VAL A 136 33.66 24.06 -13.61
C VAL A 136 32.23 24.40 -13.22
N GLU A 137 31.75 25.59 -13.57
CA GLU A 137 30.34 25.97 -13.34
C GLU A 137 29.39 25.15 -14.19
N GLU A 138 29.77 24.77 -15.40
CA GLU A 138 28.99 23.86 -16.23
C GLU A 138 28.70 22.55 -15.49
N ARG A 139 29.69 21.99 -14.79
CA ARG A 139 29.51 20.77 -13.98
C ARG A 139 28.66 21.00 -12.74
N LEU A 140 28.83 22.12 -12.05
CA LEU A 140 28.04 22.47 -10.87
C LEU A 140 26.57 22.72 -11.24
N VAL A 141 26.30 23.51 -12.27
CA VAL A 141 24.94 23.75 -12.80
C VAL A 141 24.32 22.45 -13.30
N SER A 142 25.10 21.58 -13.96
CA SER A 142 24.62 20.26 -14.39
C SER A 142 24.22 19.35 -13.21
N LEU A 143 24.96 19.39 -12.09
CA LEU A 143 24.58 18.68 -10.88
C LEU A 143 23.30 19.26 -10.28
N ALA A 144 23.22 20.59 -10.17
CA ALA A 144 22.05 21.30 -9.68
C ALA A 144 20.78 21.00 -10.49
N ARG A 145 20.88 20.88 -11.82
CA ARG A 145 19.78 20.45 -12.69
C ARG A 145 19.28 19.05 -12.34
N ARG A 146 20.16 18.07 -12.21
CA ARG A 146 19.76 16.70 -11.82
C ARG A 146 19.11 16.66 -10.43
N THR A 147 19.61 17.45 -9.49
CA THR A 147 19.01 17.61 -8.17
C THR A 147 17.59 18.20 -8.26
N ALA A 148 17.40 19.23 -9.08
CA ALA A 148 16.09 19.82 -9.33
C ALA A 148 15.14 18.81 -9.99
N ASP A 149 15.59 18.10 -11.03
CA ASP A 149 14.80 17.09 -11.74
C ASP A 149 14.30 15.97 -10.79
N LEU A 150 15.16 15.49 -9.87
CA LEU A 150 14.76 14.49 -8.86
C LEU A 150 13.73 15.04 -7.86
N ALA A 151 13.88 16.30 -7.44
CA ALA A 151 12.92 16.93 -6.56
C ALA A 151 11.56 17.13 -7.26
N ASP A 152 11.58 17.53 -8.53
CA ASP A 152 10.39 17.72 -9.35
C ASP A 152 9.69 16.37 -9.62
N GLU A 153 10.44 15.29 -9.83
CA GLU A 153 9.89 13.92 -9.94
C GLU A 153 9.23 13.47 -8.63
N SER A 154 9.85 13.73 -7.47
CA SER A 154 9.21 13.48 -6.17
C SER A 154 7.89 14.25 -6.04
N ASP A 155 7.85 15.53 -6.44
CA ASP A 155 6.63 16.35 -6.41
C ASP A 155 5.55 15.80 -7.37
N ALA A 156 5.95 15.33 -8.56
CA ALA A 156 5.05 14.69 -9.53
C ALA A 156 4.48 13.36 -9.01
N LEU A 157 5.30 12.52 -8.39
CA LEU A 157 4.88 11.26 -7.78
C LEU A 157 3.92 11.49 -6.61
N ARG A 158 4.14 12.54 -5.81
CA ARG A 158 3.19 12.95 -4.77
C ARG A 158 1.84 13.32 -5.38
N ALA A 159 1.83 14.16 -6.42
CA ALA A 159 0.60 14.54 -7.10
C ALA A 159 -0.12 13.34 -7.74
N PHE A 160 0.63 12.35 -8.23
CA PHE A 160 0.08 11.07 -8.67
C PHE A 160 -0.60 10.33 -7.51
N ILE A 161 0.11 10.11 -6.40
CA ILE A 161 -0.43 9.45 -5.20
C ILE A 161 -1.72 10.16 -4.71
N GLU A 162 -1.74 11.48 -4.71
CA GLU A 162 -2.90 12.27 -4.28
C GLU A 162 -4.15 12.06 -5.12
N ARG A 163 -4.00 11.78 -6.42
CA ARG A 163 -5.12 11.48 -7.32
C ARG A 163 -5.53 10.01 -7.31
N GLU A 164 -4.57 9.09 -7.29
CA GLU A 164 -4.86 7.67 -7.46
C GLU A 164 -5.33 7.01 -6.15
N THR A 165 -4.85 7.46 -4.99
CA THR A 165 -5.20 6.82 -3.72
C THR A 165 -6.70 6.81 -3.41
N PRO A 166 -7.47 7.90 -3.66
CA PRO A 166 -8.93 7.87 -3.51
C PRO A 166 -9.65 6.85 -4.38
N GLU A 167 -9.11 6.52 -5.56
CA GLU A 167 -9.69 5.52 -6.47
C GLU A 167 -9.44 4.10 -5.95
N VAL A 168 -8.27 3.85 -5.35
CA VAL A 168 -7.89 2.53 -4.82
C VAL A 168 -8.43 2.28 -3.40
N ALA A 169 -8.43 3.31 -2.56
CA ALA A 169 -8.74 3.20 -1.14
C ALA A 169 -9.50 4.46 -0.64
N PRO A 170 -10.75 4.64 -1.08
CA PRO A 170 -11.53 5.85 -0.82
C PRO A 170 -11.74 6.13 0.68
N ASN A 171 -11.93 5.10 1.50
CA ASN A 171 -12.15 5.27 2.93
C ASN A 171 -10.84 5.64 3.66
N LEU A 172 -9.72 4.98 3.34
CA LEU A 172 -8.42 5.34 3.90
C LEU A 172 -8.03 6.77 3.49
N ALA A 173 -8.22 7.13 2.22
CA ALA A 173 -7.91 8.48 1.73
C ALA A 173 -8.73 9.55 2.44
N ALA A 174 -10.02 9.31 2.70
CA ALA A 174 -10.87 10.23 3.45
C ALA A 174 -10.40 10.40 4.91
N LEU A 175 -10.03 9.31 5.60
CA LEU A 175 -9.69 9.35 7.03
C LEU A 175 -8.26 9.81 7.33
N ALA A 176 -7.30 9.54 6.45
CA ALA A 176 -5.88 9.80 6.67
C ALA A 176 -5.28 10.86 5.73
N GLY A 177 -6.00 11.22 4.67
CA GLY A 177 -5.44 11.89 3.51
C GLY A 177 -4.72 10.92 2.56
N PRO A 178 -4.67 11.20 1.24
CA PRO A 178 -4.10 10.29 0.24
C PRO A 178 -2.66 9.84 0.55
N THR A 179 -1.77 10.77 0.88
CA THR A 179 -0.34 10.47 1.07
C THR A 179 -0.08 9.54 2.25
N LEU A 180 -0.79 9.72 3.37
CA LEU A 180 -0.64 8.83 4.53
C LEU A 180 -1.32 7.48 4.27
N ALA A 181 -2.48 7.47 3.60
CA ALA A 181 -3.15 6.24 3.19
C ALA A 181 -2.25 5.37 2.30
N ALA A 182 -1.68 5.93 1.24
CA ALA A 182 -0.75 5.23 0.35
C ALA A 182 0.50 4.73 1.10
N ARG A 183 1.01 5.51 2.05
CA ARG A 183 2.16 5.09 2.88
C ARG A 183 1.81 3.91 3.80
N LEU A 184 0.62 3.86 4.36
CA LEU A 184 0.15 2.71 5.14
C LEU A 184 0.01 1.45 4.28
N ILE A 185 -0.52 1.59 3.06
CA ILE A 185 -0.59 0.51 2.06
C ILE A 185 0.83 0.02 1.73
N SER A 186 1.76 0.93 1.42
CA SER A 186 3.16 0.61 1.11
C SER A 186 3.88 -0.11 2.25
N LEU A 187 3.76 0.38 3.48
CA LEU A 187 4.34 -0.25 4.68
C LEU A 187 3.74 -1.64 4.97
N ALA A 188 2.48 -1.85 4.60
CA ALA A 188 1.84 -3.14 4.74
C ALA A 188 2.21 -4.14 3.65
N GLY A 189 2.70 -3.67 2.49
CA GLY A 189 2.97 -4.46 1.28
C GLY A 189 1.76 -4.57 0.33
N GLY A 190 0.77 -3.70 0.48
CA GLY A 190 -0.47 -3.69 -0.31
C GLY A 190 -1.72 -3.53 0.55
N LEU A 191 -2.86 -3.35 -0.11
CA LEU A 191 -4.14 -3.09 0.56
C LEU A 191 -4.68 -4.35 1.26
N GLU A 192 -4.55 -5.52 0.64
CA GLU A 192 -4.95 -6.79 1.26
C GLU A 192 -4.16 -7.08 2.55
N PRO A 193 -2.80 -7.07 2.56
CA PRO A 193 -2.04 -7.20 3.79
C PRO A 193 -2.45 -6.19 4.86
N LEU A 194 -2.74 -4.94 4.47
CA LEU A 194 -3.19 -3.91 5.41
C LEU A 194 -4.55 -4.26 6.04
N ALA A 195 -5.53 -4.68 5.25
CA ALA A 195 -6.86 -5.09 5.71
C ALA A 195 -6.81 -6.25 6.73
N LYS A 196 -5.84 -7.15 6.57
CA LYS A 196 -5.60 -8.30 7.46
C LYS A 196 -4.87 -7.92 8.76
N LYS A 197 -4.23 -6.75 8.86
CA LYS A 197 -3.52 -6.34 10.08
C LYS A 197 -4.49 -5.98 11.22
N PRO A 198 -4.13 -6.27 12.48
CA PRO A 198 -4.88 -5.77 13.63
C PRO A 198 -4.57 -4.27 13.85
N SER A 199 -5.50 -3.57 14.49
CA SER A 199 -5.38 -2.14 14.78
C SER A 199 -4.11 -1.76 15.56
N GLY A 200 -3.69 -2.61 16.51
CA GLY A 200 -2.44 -2.38 17.25
C GLY A 200 -1.19 -2.38 16.36
N THR A 201 -1.18 -3.18 15.29
CA THR A 201 -0.09 -3.16 14.29
C THR A 201 -0.18 -1.90 13.43
N VAL A 202 -1.37 -1.56 12.92
CA VAL A 202 -1.59 -0.33 12.13
C VAL A 202 -1.16 0.92 12.91
N GLN A 203 -1.40 0.94 14.23
CA GLN A 203 -1.00 2.04 15.11
C GLN A 203 0.49 2.32 15.09
N VAL A 204 1.33 1.30 14.93
CA VAL A 204 2.80 1.38 15.06
C VAL A 204 3.56 1.09 13.77
N LEU A 205 2.87 0.98 12.62
CA LEU A 205 3.52 0.83 11.30
C LEU A 205 4.49 1.99 11.04
N GLY A 206 5.71 1.68 10.59
CA GLY A 206 6.80 2.63 10.42
C GLY A 206 7.54 3.03 11.71
N ALA A 207 7.29 2.33 12.83
CA ALA A 207 8.07 2.42 14.06
C ALA A 207 8.66 1.06 14.47
N GLU A 208 8.96 0.22 13.49
CA GLU A 208 9.43 -1.16 13.65
C GLU A 208 10.68 -1.23 14.53
N ASP A 209 11.66 -0.35 14.32
CA ASP A 209 12.89 -0.32 15.13
C ASP A 209 12.62 -0.08 16.61
N SER A 210 11.74 0.88 16.91
CA SER A 210 11.32 1.18 18.29
C SER A 210 10.50 0.03 18.88
N LEU A 211 9.62 -0.58 18.09
CA LEU A 211 8.83 -1.73 18.50
C LEU A 211 9.72 -2.93 18.80
N PHE A 212 10.69 -3.24 17.93
CA PHE A 212 11.63 -4.34 18.14
C PHE A 212 12.55 -4.09 19.33
N ALA A 213 12.99 -2.85 19.55
CA ALA A 213 13.73 -2.49 20.76
C ALA A 213 12.89 -2.73 22.03
N HIS A 214 11.60 -2.40 22.00
CA HIS A 214 10.67 -2.66 23.10
C HIS A 214 10.46 -4.16 23.34
N LEU A 215 10.21 -4.94 22.29
CA LEU A 215 10.04 -6.40 22.40
C LEU A 215 11.30 -7.10 22.95
N ARG A 216 12.47 -6.50 22.77
CA ARG A 216 13.75 -6.95 23.36
C ARG A 216 14.01 -6.40 24.77
N GLY A 217 13.05 -5.66 25.36
CA GLY A 217 13.15 -5.07 26.69
C GLY A 217 14.13 -3.90 26.80
N ARG A 218 14.54 -3.29 25.67
CA ARG A 218 15.55 -2.22 25.62
C ARG A 218 14.97 -0.80 25.59
N ALA A 219 13.67 -0.67 25.33
CA ALA A 219 12.99 0.62 25.22
C ALA A 219 11.51 0.51 25.62
N PRO A 220 10.82 1.62 25.94
CA PRO A 220 9.36 1.66 26.02
C PRO A 220 8.70 1.39 24.66
N SER A 221 7.46 0.90 24.67
CA SER A 221 6.69 0.66 23.43
C SER A 221 6.38 1.97 22.70
N PRO A 222 6.54 2.02 21.36
CA PRO A 222 6.13 3.20 20.60
C PRO A 222 4.62 3.41 20.70
N LYS A 223 4.20 4.67 20.90
CA LYS A 223 2.78 5.04 20.98
C LYS A 223 2.11 5.13 19.61
N HIS A 224 2.89 5.37 18.56
CA HIS A 224 2.43 5.59 17.19
C HIS A 224 3.61 5.41 16.23
N GLY A 225 3.32 5.00 15.00
CA GLY A 225 4.26 5.02 13.86
C GLY A 225 3.98 6.18 12.92
N VAL A 226 3.90 5.93 11.61
CA VAL A 226 3.68 6.97 10.58
C VAL A 226 2.39 7.76 10.77
N ILE A 227 1.38 7.18 11.42
CA ILE A 227 0.12 7.87 11.74
C ILE A 227 0.30 9.07 12.68
N PHE A 228 1.49 9.25 13.28
CA PHE A 228 1.84 10.46 14.01
C PHE A 228 1.77 11.72 13.14
N THR A 229 2.00 11.60 11.83
CA THR A 229 1.94 12.72 10.88
C THR A 229 0.53 13.30 10.75
N HIS A 230 -0.50 12.52 11.07
CA HIS A 230 -1.89 12.95 10.99
C HIS A 230 -2.24 13.97 12.08
N GLU A 231 -3.04 14.98 11.74
CA GLU A 231 -3.40 16.10 12.63
C GLU A 231 -4.10 15.64 13.91
N PHE A 232 -4.97 14.62 13.80
CA PHE A 232 -5.60 13.99 14.96
C PHE A 232 -4.60 13.44 15.99
N VAL A 233 -3.39 13.06 15.59
CA VAL A 233 -2.35 12.61 16.52
C VAL A 233 -1.39 13.75 16.86
N ARG A 234 -0.80 14.40 15.86
CA ARG A 234 0.21 15.45 16.05
C ARG A 234 -0.31 16.64 16.85
N GLY A 235 -1.50 17.13 16.49
CA GLY A 235 -2.17 18.29 17.11
C GLY A 235 -2.77 17.99 18.49
N THR A 236 -2.85 16.71 18.89
CA THR A 236 -3.36 16.33 20.21
C THR A 236 -2.29 16.46 21.30
N ARG A 237 -2.70 16.90 22.51
CA ARG A 237 -1.82 17.05 23.68
C ARG A 237 -1.04 15.75 23.98
N PRO A 238 0.26 15.82 24.35
CA PRO A 238 1.14 14.65 24.47
C PRO A 238 0.61 13.50 25.33
N GLU A 239 -0.13 13.81 26.40
CA GLU A 239 -0.69 12.84 27.34
C GLU A 239 -1.82 12.03 26.69
N LYS A 240 -2.52 12.63 25.72
CA LYS A 240 -3.68 12.05 25.03
C LYS A 240 -3.34 11.44 23.67
N ARG A 241 -2.12 11.66 23.15
CA ARG A 241 -1.68 11.14 21.83
C ARG A 241 -1.81 9.64 21.67
N GLY A 242 -1.53 8.86 22.73
CA GLY A 242 -1.68 7.40 22.67
C GLY A 242 -3.14 6.96 22.47
N SER A 243 -4.09 7.68 23.08
CA SER A 243 -5.52 7.42 22.90
C SER A 243 -5.99 7.86 21.50
N ALA A 244 -5.53 9.02 21.04
CA ALA A 244 -5.78 9.51 19.68
C ALA A 244 -5.26 8.54 18.60
N ALA A 245 -4.00 8.12 18.70
CA ALA A 245 -3.39 7.17 17.78
C ALA A 245 -4.14 5.84 17.73
N ARG A 246 -4.57 5.32 18.88
CA ARG A 246 -5.38 4.10 18.95
C ARG A 246 -6.75 4.26 18.29
N ALA A 247 -7.42 5.39 18.51
CA ALA A 247 -8.72 5.68 17.89
C ALA A 247 -8.59 5.78 16.36
N LEU A 248 -7.62 6.54 15.88
CA LEU A 248 -7.31 6.68 14.46
C LEU A 248 -6.98 5.32 13.82
N ALA A 249 -6.03 4.58 14.39
CA ALA A 249 -5.65 3.26 13.87
C ALA A 249 -6.82 2.28 13.83
N GLY A 250 -7.72 2.33 14.81
CA GLY A 250 -8.94 1.52 14.83
C GLY A 250 -9.83 1.80 13.61
N LYS A 251 -10.06 3.07 13.29
CA LYS A 251 -10.87 3.48 12.13
C LYS A 251 -10.18 3.21 10.80
N LEU A 252 -8.88 3.46 10.71
CA LEU A 252 -8.09 3.10 9.52
C LEU A 252 -8.09 1.60 9.24
N THR A 253 -8.08 0.76 10.28
CA THR A 253 -8.19 -0.70 10.10
C THR A 253 -9.54 -1.11 9.53
N ILE A 254 -10.63 -0.46 9.96
CA ILE A 254 -11.97 -0.72 9.42
C ILE A 254 -12.04 -0.22 7.97
N ALA A 255 -11.57 1.00 7.71
CA ALA A 255 -11.52 1.58 6.37
C ALA A 255 -10.74 0.68 5.40
N ALA A 256 -9.54 0.22 5.76
CA ALA A 256 -8.75 -0.70 4.92
C ALA A 256 -9.51 -1.99 4.56
N ARG A 257 -10.32 -2.53 5.47
CA ARG A 257 -11.14 -3.71 5.20
C ARG A 257 -12.30 -3.40 4.27
N VAL A 258 -12.95 -2.27 4.46
CA VAL A 258 -14.05 -1.83 3.58
C VAL A 258 -13.50 -1.57 2.17
N ASP A 259 -12.40 -0.83 2.06
CA ASP A 259 -11.71 -0.56 0.79
C ASP A 259 -11.34 -1.88 0.09
N TYR A 260 -10.76 -2.85 0.80
CA TYR A 260 -10.36 -4.12 0.19
C TYR A 260 -11.53 -5.04 -0.21
N TYR A 261 -12.53 -5.23 0.66
CA TYR A 261 -13.58 -6.23 0.44
C TYR A 261 -14.81 -5.69 -0.29
N SER A 262 -15.02 -4.38 -0.29
CA SER A 262 -16.20 -3.74 -0.87
C SER A 262 -15.84 -2.66 -1.89
N GLY A 263 -14.74 -1.92 -1.72
CA GLY A 263 -14.36 -0.78 -2.56
C GLY A 263 -15.28 0.45 -2.42
N GLU A 264 -16.39 0.35 -1.68
CA GLU A 264 -17.36 1.44 -1.54
C GLU A 264 -16.96 2.41 -0.43
N ARG A 265 -17.13 3.71 -0.70
CA ARG A 265 -16.95 4.75 0.33
C ARG A 265 -18.06 4.69 1.38
N ARG A 266 -17.69 4.72 2.65
CA ARG A 266 -18.57 4.77 3.83
C ARG A 266 -18.38 6.07 4.63
N PRO A 267 -19.25 7.09 4.41
CA PRO A 267 -19.17 8.36 5.12
C PRO A 267 -19.20 8.26 6.65
N GLU A 268 -19.89 7.26 7.16
CA GLU A 268 -20.16 7.12 8.59
C GLU A 268 -18.86 6.92 9.39
N LEU A 269 -17.81 6.41 8.74
CA LEU A 269 -16.49 6.24 9.36
C LEU A 269 -15.85 7.57 9.73
N ASP A 270 -16.07 8.61 8.93
CA ASP A 270 -15.53 9.96 9.12
C ASP A 270 -16.16 10.56 10.37
N ASP A 271 -17.50 10.56 10.43
CA ASP A 271 -18.28 11.06 11.57
C ASP A 271 -17.95 10.30 12.88
N GLU A 272 -17.72 8.99 12.79
CA GLU A 272 -17.32 8.18 13.94
C GLU A 272 -15.91 8.51 14.44
N LEU A 273 -14.97 8.76 13.52
CA LEU A 273 -13.62 9.17 13.88
C LEU A 273 -13.64 10.56 14.51
N GLU A 274 -14.28 11.54 13.88
CA GLU A 274 -14.38 12.91 14.36
C GLU A 274 -14.97 12.99 15.77
N ARG A 275 -16.13 12.35 15.99
CA ARG A 275 -16.75 12.28 17.32
C ARG A 275 -15.81 11.69 18.37
N ARG A 276 -15.10 10.62 18.02
CA ARG A 276 -14.15 9.99 18.95
C ARG A 276 -12.95 10.89 19.24
N MET A 277 -12.47 11.64 18.25
CA MET A 277 -11.36 12.57 18.40
C MET A 277 -11.74 13.79 19.25
N ALA A 278 -12.92 14.37 19.04
CA ALA A 278 -13.44 15.47 19.86
C ALA A 278 -13.55 15.06 21.34
N GLN A 279 -14.08 13.85 21.60
CA GLN A 279 -14.13 13.29 22.96
C GLN A 279 -12.75 13.16 23.59
N ILE A 280 -11.75 12.69 22.84
CA ILE A 280 -10.38 12.55 23.35
C ILE A 280 -9.79 13.93 23.64
N ARG A 281 -9.91 14.89 22.72
CA ARG A 281 -9.37 16.24 22.90
C ARG A 281 -10.02 16.98 24.07
N GLY A 282 -11.27 16.66 24.38
CA GLY A 282 -12.04 17.27 25.47
C GLY A 282 -12.87 18.46 25.00
N GLU A 283 -13.08 18.58 23.69
CA GLU A 283 -13.81 19.67 23.05
C GLU A 283 -15.32 19.62 23.36
N ASN A 284 -15.83 18.52 23.93
CA ASN A 284 -17.23 18.38 24.34
C ASN A 284 -17.53 18.86 25.78
N ALA A 285 -16.55 19.35 26.54
CA ALA A 285 -16.74 19.71 27.96
C ALA A 285 -16.92 21.21 28.23
N ASP A 286 -16.48 22.09 27.32
CA ASP A 286 -16.40 23.53 27.58
C ASP A 286 -17.58 24.34 27.01
N GLU A 287 -18.41 23.77 26.12
CA GLU A 287 -19.59 24.46 25.56
C GLU A 287 -20.85 24.37 26.42
N GLN A 288 -20.89 23.50 27.44
CA GLN A 288 -22.06 23.35 28.34
C GLN A 288 -21.91 24.04 29.70
N ALA A 289 -20.74 24.61 30.02
CA ALA A 289 -20.48 25.27 31.31
C ALA A 289 -20.52 26.81 31.27
N GLY A 290 -20.72 27.42 30.09
CA GLY A 290 -20.77 28.89 29.91
C GLY A 290 -22.16 29.48 29.68
N GLY A 291 -23.22 28.67 29.81
CA GLY A 291 -24.57 29.00 29.39
C GLY A 291 -25.64 28.73 30.42
N GLU A 292 -25.41 29.02 31.70
CA GLU A 292 -26.48 29.25 32.67
C GLU A 292 -25.97 30.29 33.68
N ALA A 293 -26.65 31.44 33.67
CA ALA A 293 -26.37 32.63 34.47
C ALA A 293 -26.88 32.51 35.91
#